data_AF-A0A437ADP6-F1
#
_entry.id   AF-A0A437ADP6-F1
#
_cell.length_a   1.000
_cell.length_b   1.000
_cell.length_c   1.000
_cell.angle_alpha   90.00
_cell.angle_beta   90.00
_cell.angle_gamma   90.00
#
_symmetry.space_group_name_H-M   'P 1'
#
loop_
_entity.id
_entity.type
_entity.pdbx_description
1 polymer ?
#
loop_
_entity_poly.entity_id
_entity_poly.type
_entity_poly.pdbx_seq_one_letter_code
_entity_poly.pdbx_strand_id
1 'polypeptide(L)'
;MILDYLQKQNRPYSATDISANLHNAVTKANAAKLLKELGDNGDLAVCVSGKQTVYHTPQDPDDFASPEEIADMKASVEGMKERTSTLKAELKSLQVTLQKLRSMPTADDLKSEVGTLRQEVTDLRSRLEPLRSGDVKPISAEEKQKVQMEVKKMQGLWITRKRWSKEFFEAVTDGMGGDVNPKDLKLSLAFCDLRSRFFARGFLFHYICLGVDVP
;
A
#
# COMPACT_ATOMS: atom_id res chain seq x y z
N MET A 1 47.33 -11.29 -23.78
CA MET A 1 45.86 -11.36 -23.65
C MET A 1 45.33 -12.75 -24.02
N ILE A 2 45.61 -13.29 -25.21
CA ILE A 2 45.15 -14.65 -25.59
C ILE A 2 45.82 -15.74 -24.74
N LEU A 3 47.15 -15.67 -24.56
CA LEU A 3 47.89 -16.62 -23.74
C LEU A 3 47.40 -16.66 -22.28
N ASP A 4 47.29 -15.49 -21.64
CA ASP A 4 46.76 -15.34 -20.28
C ASP A 4 45.32 -15.89 -20.14
N TYR A 5 44.48 -15.68 -21.14
CA TYR A 5 43.14 -16.26 -21.17
C TYR A 5 43.17 -17.80 -21.23
N LEU A 6 44.01 -18.38 -22.11
CA LEU A 6 44.15 -19.83 -22.26
C LEU A 6 44.76 -20.49 -21.01
N GLN A 7 45.73 -19.84 -20.36
CA GLN A 7 46.31 -20.31 -19.10
C GLN A 7 45.27 -20.32 -17.97
N LYS A 8 44.45 -19.26 -17.85
CA LYS A 8 43.42 -19.17 -16.82
C LYS A 8 42.29 -20.19 -17.00
N GLN A 9 41.85 -20.39 -18.24
CA GLN A 9 40.76 -21.32 -18.52
C GLN A 9 41.22 -22.78 -18.56
N ASN A 10 42.49 -23.02 -18.90
CA ASN A 10 43.13 -24.32 -19.06
C ASN A 10 42.26 -25.34 -19.82
N ARG A 11 41.65 -24.90 -20.93
CA ARG A 11 40.75 -25.68 -21.78
C ARG A 11 41.19 -25.59 -23.24
N PRO A 12 41.03 -26.67 -24.04
CA PRO A 12 41.34 -26.64 -25.46
C PRO A 12 40.32 -25.80 -26.24
N TYR A 13 40.78 -24.88 -27.08
CA TYR A 13 39.91 -24.01 -27.89
C TYR A 13 40.39 -23.87 -29.33
N SER A 14 39.46 -23.58 -30.25
CA SER A 14 39.79 -23.16 -31.62
C SER A 14 39.93 -21.64 -31.73
N ALA A 15 40.54 -21.17 -32.83
CA ALA A 15 40.65 -19.72 -33.11
C ALA A 15 39.28 -19.02 -33.21
N THR A 16 38.23 -19.74 -33.64
CA THR A 16 36.86 -19.21 -33.69
C THR A 16 36.31 -19.03 -32.28
N ASP A 17 36.47 -20.04 -31.42
CA ASP A 17 35.96 -20.00 -30.03
C ASP A 17 36.64 -18.91 -29.21
N ILE A 18 37.95 -18.71 -29.40
CA ILE A 18 38.72 -17.68 -28.70
C ILE A 18 38.23 -16.28 -29.10
N SER A 19 37.98 -16.05 -30.40
CA SER A 19 37.44 -14.76 -30.85
C SER A 19 36.04 -14.49 -30.28
N ALA A 20 35.19 -15.52 -30.18
CA ALA A 20 33.87 -15.41 -29.59
C ALA A 20 33.90 -15.18 -28.06
N ASN A 21 34.74 -15.93 -27.35
CA ASN A 21 34.90 -15.84 -25.89
C ASN A 21 35.51 -14.50 -25.44
N LEU A 22 36.35 -13.91 -26.27
CA LEU A 22 36.90 -12.57 -26.06
C LEU A 22 35.98 -11.46 -26.59
N HIS A 23 34.71 -11.76 -26.85
CA HIS A 23 33.70 -10.82 -27.36
C HIS A 23 34.16 -10.03 -28.61
N ASN A 24 34.83 -10.70 -29.55
CA ASN A 24 35.41 -10.11 -30.76
C ASN A 24 36.44 -8.98 -30.52
N ALA A 25 36.99 -8.84 -29.31
CA ALA A 25 38.11 -7.95 -29.05
C ALA A 25 39.34 -8.30 -29.90
N VAL A 26 39.47 -9.58 -30.26
CA VAL A 26 40.38 -10.06 -31.30
C VAL A 26 39.55 -10.70 -32.41
N THR A 27 39.70 -10.21 -33.64
CA THR A 27 39.01 -10.81 -34.79
C THR A 27 39.51 -12.23 -35.04
N LYS A 28 38.66 -13.09 -35.63
CA LYS A 28 39.03 -14.48 -35.96
C LYS A 28 40.34 -14.58 -36.75
N ALA A 29 40.55 -13.69 -37.71
CA ALA A 29 41.76 -13.68 -38.53
C ALA A 29 43.03 -13.34 -37.71
N ASN A 30 42.93 -12.38 -36.80
CA ASN A 30 44.05 -12.01 -35.93
C ASN A 30 44.29 -13.06 -34.84
N ALA A 31 43.23 -13.66 -34.29
CA ALA A 31 43.34 -14.75 -33.33
C ALA A 31 44.04 -15.96 -33.96
N ALA A 32 43.69 -16.34 -35.20
CA ALA A 32 44.33 -17.45 -35.90
C ALA A 32 45.83 -17.20 -36.16
N LYS A 33 46.23 -15.96 -36.50
CA LYS A 33 47.64 -15.60 -36.68
C LYS A 33 48.42 -15.67 -35.37
N LEU A 34 47.90 -15.01 -34.33
CA LEU A 34 48.55 -14.96 -33.01
C LEU A 34 48.65 -16.34 -32.36
N LEU A 35 47.63 -17.19 -32.52
CA LEU A 35 47.67 -18.57 -31.99
C LEU A 35 48.67 -19.44 -32.73
N LYS A 36 48.83 -19.23 -34.04
CA LYS A 36 49.87 -19.91 -34.80
C LYS A 36 51.26 -19.47 -34.35
N GLU A 37 51.49 -18.16 -34.20
CA GLU A 37 52.75 -17.62 -33.68
C GLU A 37 53.07 -18.14 -32.26
N LEU A 38 52.08 -18.18 -31.35
CA LEU A 38 52.25 -18.73 -30.01
C LEU A 38 52.49 -20.25 -30.00
N GLY A 39 51.91 -20.98 -30.96
CA GLY A 39 52.22 -22.39 -31.18
C GLY A 39 53.63 -22.62 -31.71
N ASP A 40 54.08 -21.78 -32.65
CA ASP A 40 55.41 -21.84 -33.25
C ASP A 40 56.51 -21.47 -32.22
N ASN A 41 56.21 -20.56 -31.28
CA ASN A 41 57.08 -20.21 -30.16
C ASN A 41 57.16 -21.29 -29.06
N GLY A 42 56.28 -22.29 -29.09
CA GLY A 42 56.21 -23.36 -28.08
C GLY A 42 55.43 -22.99 -26.81
N ASP A 43 54.80 -21.82 -26.76
CA ASP A 43 53.97 -21.39 -25.61
C ASP A 43 52.63 -22.15 -25.54
N LEU A 44 52.16 -22.66 -26.68
CA LEU A 44 50.93 -23.42 -26.81
C LEU A 44 51.17 -24.74 -27.54
N ALA A 45 50.50 -25.79 -27.08
CA ALA A 45 50.43 -27.05 -27.80
C ALA A 45 49.36 -26.97 -28.89
N VAL A 46 49.75 -27.35 -30.11
CA VAL A 46 48.89 -27.32 -31.30
C VAL A 46 48.48 -28.75 -31.65
N CYS A 47 47.18 -29.04 -31.59
CA CYS A 47 46.62 -30.31 -32.03
C CYS A 47 45.81 -30.09 -33.31
N VAL A 48 46.15 -30.82 -34.38
CA VAL A 48 45.44 -30.77 -35.66
C VAL A 48 44.57 -32.01 -35.78
N SER A 49 43.25 -31.83 -35.74
CA SER A 49 42.27 -32.89 -35.95
C SER A 49 41.55 -32.65 -37.28
N GLY A 50 42.06 -33.27 -38.34
CA GLY A 50 41.54 -33.10 -39.70
C GLY A 50 41.64 -31.65 -40.19
N LYS A 51 40.50 -30.99 -40.39
CA LYS A 51 40.41 -29.59 -40.86
C LYS A 51 40.44 -28.55 -39.73
N GLN A 52 40.40 -28.99 -38.47
CA GLN A 52 40.32 -28.09 -37.31
C GLN A 52 41.63 -28.10 -36.53
N THR A 53 42.06 -26.92 -36.11
CA THR A 53 43.23 -26.73 -35.24
C THR A 53 42.75 -26.28 -33.87
N VAL A 54 43.19 -27.01 -32.85
CA VAL A 54 42.87 -26.76 -31.44
C VAL A 54 44.16 -26.41 -30.71
N TYR A 55 44.09 -25.35 -29.92
CA TYR A 55 45.21 -24.83 -29.15
C TYR A 55 44.91 -25.05 -27.66
N HIS A 56 45.90 -25.54 -26.93
CA HIS A 56 45.82 -25.66 -25.47
C HIS A 56 47.15 -25.31 -24.82
N THR A 57 47.10 -24.94 -23.55
CA THR A 57 48.29 -24.74 -22.74
C THR A 57 48.97 -26.11 -22.53
N PRO A 58 50.29 -26.24 -22.74
CA PRO A 58 51.01 -27.47 -22.41
C PRO A 58 50.84 -27.79 -20.92
N GLN A 59 50.68 -29.06 -20.60
CA GLN A 59 50.59 -29.56 -19.22
C GLN A 59 51.81 -30.44 -18.97
N ASP A 60 52.46 -30.26 -17.83
CA ASP A 60 53.63 -31.04 -17.44
C ASP A 60 53.17 -32.45 -16.98
N PRO A 61 53.65 -33.54 -17.63
CA PRO A 61 53.31 -34.91 -17.22
C PRO A 61 54.00 -35.34 -15.91
N ASP A 62 54.90 -34.55 -15.34
CA ASP A 62 55.50 -34.83 -14.03
C ASP A 62 54.83 -34.03 -12.90
N ASP A 63 53.98 -33.05 -13.23
CA ASP A 63 53.20 -32.23 -12.30
C ASP A 63 51.86 -32.90 -11.92
N PHE A 64 51.94 -34.15 -11.46
CA PHE A 64 50.79 -34.85 -10.90
C PHE A 64 50.88 -34.90 -9.39
N ALA A 65 49.84 -34.40 -8.72
CA ALA A 65 49.67 -34.61 -7.30
C ALA A 65 49.55 -36.11 -6.97
N SER A 66 50.17 -36.54 -5.89
CA SER A 66 50.06 -37.91 -5.39
C SER A 66 48.60 -38.22 -4.99
N PRO A 67 48.19 -39.51 -4.97
CA PRO A 67 46.84 -39.89 -4.55
C PRO A 67 46.48 -39.41 -3.14
N GLU A 68 47.47 -39.31 -2.24
CA GLU A 68 47.32 -38.83 -0.87
C GLU A 68 47.07 -37.31 -0.85
N GLU A 69 47.85 -36.52 -1.57
CA GLU A 69 47.64 -35.08 -1.71
C GLU A 69 46.27 -34.75 -2.33
N ILE A 70 45.81 -35.54 -3.31
CA ILE A 70 44.48 -35.39 -3.89
C ILE A 70 43.39 -35.67 -2.84
N ALA A 71 43.58 -36.67 -1.99
CA ALA A 71 42.64 -37.00 -0.93
C ALA A 71 42.57 -35.87 0.12
N ASP A 72 43.72 -35.32 0.52
CA ASP A 72 43.82 -34.20 1.45
C ASP A 72 43.18 -32.93 0.89
N MET A 73 43.45 -32.62 -0.39
CA MET A 73 42.81 -31.50 -1.09
C MET A 73 41.29 -31.66 -1.14
N LYS A 74 40.79 -32.87 -1.42
CA LYS A 74 39.34 -33.16 -1.42
C LYS A 74 38.73 -32.96 -0.03
N ALA A 75 39.39 -33.45 1.02
CA ALA A 75 38.94 -33.25 2.39
C ALA A 75 38.91 -31.76 2.77
N SER A 76 39.94 -31.01 2.38
CA SER A 76 40.00 -29.55 2.58
C SER A 76 38.88 -28.81 1.85
N VAL A 77 38.64 -29.15 0.58
CA VAL A 77 37.56 -28.57 -0.23
C VAL A 77 36.20 -28.84 0.42
N GLU A 78 35.95 -30.05 0.89
CA GLU A 78 34.68 -30.39 1.51
C GLU A 78 34.50 -29.65 2.85
N GLY A 79 35.54 -29.60 3.69
CA GLY A 79 35.51 -28.80 4.91
C GLY A 79 35.29 -27.30 4.66
N MET A 80 35.85 -26.74 3.58
CA MET A 80 35.59 -25.36 3.19
C MET A 80 34.15 -25.14 2.69
N LYS A 81 33.57 -26.09 1.96
CA LYS A 81 32.16 -26.02 1.52
C LYS A 81 31.21 -26.05 2.71
N GLU A 82 31.44 -26.96 3.66
CA GLU A 82 30.64 -27.06 4.88
C GLU A 82 30.68 -25.74 5.67
N ARG A 83 31.89 -25.22 5.94
CA ARG A 83 32.07 -23.91 6.61
C ARG A 83 31.39 -22.76 5.85
N THR A 84 31.45 -22.77 4.52
CA THR A 84 30.78 -21.76 3.70
C THR A 84 29.26 -21.86 3.82
N SER A 85 28.73 -23.09 3.88
CA SER A 85 27.31 -23.34 4.05
C SER A 85 26.81 -22.87 5.42
N THR A 86 27.53 -23.20 6.50
CA THR A 86 27.17 -22.78 7.86
C THR A 86 27.20 -21.27 8.02
N LEU A 87 28.29 -20.62 7.58
CA LEU A 87 28.42 -19.16 7.64
C LEU A 87 27.34 -18.44 6.81
N LYS A 88 26.93 -18.99 5.65
CA LYS A 88 25.82 -18.43 4.88
C LYS A 88 24.49 -18.55 5.62
N ALA A 89 24.25 -19.63 6.35
CA ALA A 89 23.04 -19.80 7.14
C ALA A 89 23.01 -18.82 8.32
N GLU A 90 24.13 -18.66 9.02
CA GLU A 90 24.28 -17.67 10.10
C GLU A 90 24.11 -16.24 9.59
N LEU A 91 24.72 -15.89 8.46
CA LEU A 91 24.57 -14.57 7.86
C LEU A 91 23.10 -14.26 7.57
N LYS A 92 22.35 -15.22 7.02
CA LYS A 92 20.91 -15.05 6.78
C LYS A 92 20.14 -14.84 8.07
N SER A 93 20.41 -15.60 9.13
CA SER A 93 19.71 -15.46 10.40
C SER A 93 20.00 -14.11 11.08
N LEU A 94 21.25 -13.65 11.05
CA LEU A 94 21.65 -12.32 11.53
C LEU A 94 21.00 -11.22 10.70
N GLN A 95 20.91 -11.35 9.38
CA GLN A 95 20.23 -10.37 8.52
C GLN A 95 18.75 -10.23 8.87
N VAL A 96 18.03 -11.33 9.09
CA VAL A 96 16.63 -11.28 9.54
C VAL A 96 16.52 -10.58 10.90
N THR A 97 17.42 -10.89 11.83
CA THR A 97 17.42 -10.30 13.17
C THR A 97 17.67 -8.79 13.10
N LEU A 98 18.64 -8.37 12.28
CA LEU A 98 18.97 -6.98 12.05
C LEU A 98 17.79 -6.23 11.42
N GLN A 99 17.16 -6.79 10.39
CA GLN A 99 15.97 -6.19 9.77
C GLN A 99 14.82 -6.02 10.78
N LYS A 100 14.58 -7.03 11.61
CA LYS A 100 13.58 -6.95 12.69
C LYS A 100 13.90 -5.82 13.66
N LEU A 101 15.14 -5.73 14.14
CA LEU A 101 15.56 -4.67 15.07
C LEU A 101 15.48 -3.28 14.44
N ARG A 102 15.83 -3.14 13.16
CA ARG A 102 15.70 -1.88 12.42
C ARG A 102 14.26 -1.44 12.18
N SER A 103 13.33 -2.39 12.05
CA SER A 103 11.91 -2.09 11.87
C SER A 103 11.22 -1.67 13.17
N MET A 104 11.86 -1.89 14.32
CA MET A 104 11.33 -1.46 15.60
C MET A 104 11.68 0.01 15.84
N PRO A 105 10.71 0.84 16.30
CA PRO A 105 10.99 2.23 16.66
C PRO A 105 12.01 2.29 17.79
N THR A 106 12.82 3.35 17.81
CA THR A 106 13.80 3.51 18.87
C THR A 106 13.10 3.83 20.20
N ALA A 107 13.82 3.64 21.32
CA ALA A 107 13.27 3.97 22.63
C ALA A 107 12.89 5.45 22.75
N ASP A 108 13.59 6.34 22.04
CA ASP A 108 13.30 7.77 22.05
C ASP A 108 12.10 8.12 21.16
N ASP A 109 11.94 7.47 20.00
CA ASP A 109 10.73 7.57 19.17
C ASP A 109 9.49 7.14 19.96
N LEU A 110 9.57 6.01 20.65
CA LEU A 110 8.48 5.50 21.49
C LEU A 110 8.13 6.46 22.64
N LYS A 111 9.12 7.09 23.29
CA LYS A 111 8.86 8.10 24.32
C LYS A 111 8.15 9.31 23.74
N SER A 112 8.57 9.77 22.56
CA SER A 112 7.94 10.89 21.87
C SER A 112 6.48 10.56 21.53
N GLU A 113 6.23 9.39 20.94
CA GLU A 113 4.89 8.93 20.56
C GLU A 113 3.97 8.79 21.77
N VAL A 114 4.47 8.23 22.88
CA VAL A 114 3.73 8.17 24.15
C VAL A 114 3.41 9.58 24.67
N GLY A 115 4.34 10.53 24.52
CA GLY A 115 4.12 11.94 24.85
C GLY A 115 2.96 12.53 24.06
N THR A 116 2.99 12.38 22.74
CA THR A 116 1.93 12.86 21.82
C THR A 116 0.58 12.22 22.16
N LEU A 117 0.51 10.90 22.29
CA LEU A 117 -0.73 10.19 22.61
C LEU A 117 -1.31 10.62 23.97
N ARG A 118 -0.46 10.91 24.97
CA ARG A 118 -0.93 11.43 26.26
C ARG A 118 -1.53 12.83 26.14
N GLN A 119 -0.94 13.68 25.31
CA GLN A 119 -1.50 15.01 25.02
C GLN A 119 -2.84 14.88 24.31
N GLU A 120 -2.93 14.06 23.26
CA GLU A 120 -4.19 13.81 22.54
C GLU A 120 -5.29 13.28 23.46
N VAL A 121 -4.97 12.33 24.34
CA VAL A 121 -5.93 11.83 25.33
C VAL A 121 -6.40 12.93 26.27
N THR A 122 -5.49 13.82 26.70
CA THR A 122 -5.82 14.94 27.57
C THR A 122 -6.74 15.95 26.85
N ASP A 123 -6.44 16.26 25.60
CA ASP A 123 -7.23 17.17 24.76
C ASP A 123 -8.61 16.60 24.42
N LEU A 124 -8.69 15.30 24.10
CA LEU A 124 -9.96 14.64 23.87
C LEU A 124 -10.81 14.61 25.13
N ARG A 125 -10.20 14.37 26.30
CA ARG A 125 -10.91 14.41 27.58
C ARG A 125 -11.39 15.82 27.92
N SER A 126 -10.56 16.85 27.73
CA SER A 126 -10.95 18.23 28.02
C SER A 126 -12.11 18.71 27.13
N ARG A 127 -12.17 18.24 25.87
CA ARG A 127 -13.31 18.48 24.97
C ARG A 127 -14.55 17.71 25.36
N LEU A 128 -14.38 16.54 25.97
CA LEU A 128 -15.48 15.62 26.28
C LEU A 128 -16.14 15.96 27.63
N GLU A 129 -15.37 16.42 28.61
CA GLU A 129 -15.91 16.87 29.92
C GLU A 129 -17.06 17.87 29.82
N PRO A 130 -16.98 19.00 29.09
CA PRO A 130 -18.09 19.96 28.98
C PRO A 130 -19.32 19.37 28.27
N LEU A 131 -19.11 18.43 27.35
CA LEU A 131 -20.21 17.72 26.66
C LEU A 131 -20.91 16.71 27.57
N ARG A 132 -20.24 16.22 28.62
CA ARG A 132 -20.83 15.35 29.64
C ARG A 132 -21.41 16.11 30.83
N SER A 133 -20.80 17.24 31.21
CA SER A 133 -21.19 18.04 32.36
C SER A 133 -22.25 19.09 32.05
N GLY A 134 -22.47 19.42 30.78
CA GLY A 134 -23.55 20.32 30.37
C GLY A 134 -24.93 19.70 30.59
N ASP A 135 -25.96 20.54 30.77
CA ASP A 135 -27.36 20.11 30.92
C ASP A 135 -27.90 19.33 29.70
N VAL A 136 -27.25 19.46 28.54
CA VAL A 136 -27.61 18.76 27.31
C VAL A 136 -26.99 17.37 27.30
N LYS A 137 -27.77 16.37 27.72
CA LYS A 137 -27.35 14.96 27.63
C LYS A 137 -27.18 14.57 26.15
N PRO A 138 -26.03 13.96 25.78
CA PRO A 138 -25.85 13.43 24.43
C PRO A 138 -26.88 12.33 24.16
N ILE A 139 -27.75 12.57 23.17
CA ILE A 139 -28.81 11.66 22.76
C ILE A 139 -28.20 10.53 21.91
N SER A 140 -28.64 9.29 22.13
CA SER A 140 -28.19 8.17 21.32
C SER A 140 -28.66 8.30 19.86
N ALA A 141 -27.92 7.70 18.93
CA ALA A 141 -28.30 7.72 17.50
C ALA A 141 -29.71 7.11 17.28
N GLU A 142 -30.07 6.10 18.07
CA GLU A 142 -31.36 5.43 18.01
C GLU A 142 -32.52 6.32 18.46
N GLU A 143 -32.36 7.03 19.58
CA GLU A 143 -33.36 7.98 20.08
C GLU A 143 -33.55 9.14 19.12
N LYS A 144 -32.46 9.66 18.55
CA LYS A 144 -32.52 10.69 17.51
C LYS A 144 -33.31 10.22 16.29
N GLN A 145 -33.08 8.98 15.85
CA GLN A 145 -33.79 8.41 14.71
C GLN A 145 -35.28 8.23 15.01
N LYS A 146 -35.66 7.77 16.21
CA LYS A 146 -37.06 7.66 16.64
C LYS A 146 -37.77 9.02 16.58
N VAL A 147 -37.17 10.05 17.18
CA VAL A 147 -37.73 11.42 17.15
C VAL A 147 -37.86 11.94 15.71
N GLN A 148 -36.87 11.70 14.85
CA GLN A 148 -36.95 12.09 13.44
C GLN A 148 -38.08 11.39 12.68
N MET A 149 -38.32 10.10 12.95
CA MET A 149 -39.44 9.36 12.37
C MET A 149 -40.79 9.91 12.85
N GLU A 150 -40.91 10.22 14.14
CA GLU A 150 -42.12 10.83 14.70
C GLU A 150 -42.40 12.21 14.09
N VAL A 151 -41.38 13.05 13.95
CA VAL A 151 -41.50 14.36 13.28
C VAL A 151 -41.99 14.19 11.83
N LYS A 152 -41.39 13.27 11.07
CA LYS A 152 -41.84 12.97 9.68
C LYS A 152 -43.29 12.50 9.64
N LYS A 153 -43.69 11.64 10.58
CA LYS A 153 -45.08 11.16 10.70
C LYS A 153 -46.04 12.31 11.00
N MET A 154 -45.72 13.18 11.95
CA MET A 154 -46.55 14.33 12.32
C MET A 154 -46.65 15.35 11.18
N GLN A 155 -45.55 15.60 10.46
CA GLN A 155 -45.54 16.43 9.26
C GLN A 155 -46.46 15.86 8.17
N GLY A 156 -46.37 14.56 7.90
CA GLY A 156 -47.25 13.89 6.94
C GLY A 156 -48.73 14.05 7.30
N LEU A 157 -49.10 13.80 8.57
CA LEU A 157 -50.47 13.99 9.05
C LEU A 157 -50.94 15.44 8.92
N TRP A 158 -50.08 16.42 9.22
CA TRP A 158 -50.40 17.84 9.09
C TRP A 158 -50.66 18.22 7.62
N ILE A 159 -49.82 17.76 6.69
CA ILE A 159 -50.00 18.00 5.25
C ILE A 159 -51.32 17.39 4.77
N THR A 160 -51.60 16.14 5.13
CA THR A 160 -52.84 15.46 4.76
C THR A 160 -54.07 16.16 5.32
N ARG A 161 -54.05 16.54 6.60
CA ARG A 161 -55.16 17.30 7.23
C ARG A 161 -55.36 18.65 6.58
N LYS A 162 -54.28 19.35 6.24
CA LYS A 162 -54.34 20.62 5.50
C LYS A 162 -54.97 20.44 4.12
N ARG A 163 -54.62 19.36 3.41
CA ARG A 163 -55.22 19.01 2.12
C ARG A 163 -56.71 18.73 2.25
N TRP A 164 -57.11 17.84 3.16
CA TRP A 164 -58.53 17.51 3.40
C TRP A 164 -59.35 18.73 3.82
N SER A 165 -58.77 19.57 4.69
CA SER A 165 -59.37 20.82 5.12
C SER A 165 -59.60 21.79 3.95
N LYS A 166 -58.70 21.82 2.97
CA LYS A 166 -58.84 22.62 1.75
C LYS A 166 -59.91 22.03 0.83
N GLU A 167 -59.84 20.72 0.54
CA GLU A 167 -60.80 20.00 -0.31
C GLU A 167 -62.23 20.09 0.24
N PHE A 168 -62.41 19.91 1.55
CA PHE A 168 -63.69 20.06 2.23
C PHE A 168 -64.24 21.48 2.05
N PHE A 169 -63.40 22.49 2.23
CA PHE A 169 -63.82 23.88 2.11
C PHE A 169 -64.21 24.24 0.67
N GLU A 170 -63.44 23.75 -0.32
CA GLU A 170 -63.74 23.92 -1.75
C GLU A 170 -65.10 23.29 -2.10
N ALA A 171 -65.34 22.06 -1.65
CA ALA A 171 -66.63 21.38 -1.87
C ALA A 171 -67.82 22.12 -1.25
N VAL A 172 -67.66 22.70 -0.04
CA VAL A 172 -68.69 23.51 0.60
C VAL A 172 -68.94 24.80 -0.20
N THR A 173 -67.89 25.50 -0.64
CA THR A 173 -68.05 26.74 -1.42
C THR A 173 -68.69 26.49 -2.78
N ASP A 174 -68.37 25.37 -3.45
CA ASP A 174 -68.94 25.02 -4.74
C ASP A 174 -70.44 24.73 -4.63
N GLY A 175 -70.88 24.13 -3.51
CA GLY A 175 -72.29 23.85 -3.23
C GLY A 175 -73.13 25.07 -2.84
N MET A 176 -72.51 26.18 -2.41
CA MET A 176 -73.22 27.39 -1.94
C MET A 176 -73.57 28.37 -3.06
N GLY A 177 -73.19 28.10 -4.32
CA GLY A 177 -73.42 28.99 -5.46
C GLY A 177 -72.51 30.24 -5.43
N GLY A 178 -72.27 30.83 -6.60
CA GLY A 178 -71.22 31.84 -6.84
C GLY A 178 -71.35 33.19 -6.10
N ASP A 179 -72.33 33.34 -5.21
CA ASP A 179 -72.62 34.61 -4.52
C ASP A 179 -71.84 34.79 -3.20
N VAL A 180 -71.11 33.76 -2.73
CA VAL A 180 -70.33 33.81 -1.49
C VAL A 180 -68.83 33.85 -1.77
N ASN A 181 -68.16 34.95 -1.41
CA ASN A 181 -66.70 35.08 -1.53
C ASN A 181 -65.97 34.10 -0.58
N PRO A 182 -65.13 33.18 -1.09
CA PRO A 182 -64.46 32.15 -0.28
C PRO A 182 -63.57 32.70 0.84
N LYS A 183 -63.03 33.93 0.69
CA LYS A 183 -62.17 34.55 1.72
C LYS A 183 -62.98 35.03 2.91
N ASP A 184 -64.16 35.58 2.67
CA ASP A 184 -65.04 36.13 3.71
C ASP A 184 -65.69 34.99 4.51
N LEU A 185 -65.99 33.87 3.84
CA LEU A 185 -66.48 32.65 4.48
C LEU A 185 -65.41 31.98 5.38
N LYS A 186 -64.13 31.99 4.99
CA LYS A 186 -63.05 31.53 5.87
C LYS A 186 -62.91 32.41 7.11
N LEU A 187 -63.09 33.72 6.96
CA LEU A 187 -63.03 34.67 8.07
C LEU A 187 -64.20 34.47 9.05
N SER A 188 -65.42 34.30 8.53
CA SER A 188 -66.64 34.13 9.33
C SER A 188 -66.71 32.79 10.06
N LEU A 189 -66.24 31.71 9.43
CA LEU A 189 -66.09 30.39 10.06
C LEU A 189 -64.87 30.29 10.98
N ALA A 190 -64.14 31.40 11.18
CA ALA A 190 -62.88 31.43 11.91
C ALA A 190 -61.89 30.35 11.45
N PHE A 191 -61.91 30.02 10.16
CA PHE A 191 -61.04 29.06 9.50
C PHE A 191 -59.65 29.71 9.35
N CYS A 192 -58.99 29.93 10.47
CA CYS A 192 -57.64 30.49 10.53
C CYS A 192 -56.69 29.53 9.83
N ASP A 193 -55.94 30.03 8.85
CA ASP A 193 -54.78 29.32 8.31
C ASP A 193 -53.83 29.05 9.50
N LEU A 194 -53.84 27.81 10.02
CA LEU A 194 -53.12 27.39 11.23
C LEU A 194 -51.60 27.60 11.15
N ARG A 195 -51.10 28.03 9.98
CA ARG A 195 -49.72 28.47 9.76
C ARG A 195 -49.27 29.51 10.79
N SER A 196 -50.13 30.46 11.19
CA SER A 196 -49.72 31.56 12.09
C SER A 196 -49.75 31.21 13.58
N ARG A 197 -50.60 30.27 14.02
CA ARG A 197 -50.71 29.93 15.46
C ARG A 197 -49.80 28.78 15.90
N PHE A 198 -49.46 27.85 15.00
CA PHE A 198 -48.51 26.78 15.32
C PHE A 198 -47.05 27.23 15.24
N PHE A 199 -46.71 28.16 14.33
CA PHE A 199 -45.35 28.71 14.27
C PHE A 199 -45.01 29.51 15.54
N ALA A 200 -45.97 30.25 16.10
CA ALA A 200 -45.78 31.03 17.33
C ALA A 200 -45.57 30.16 18.60
N ARG A 201 -46.04 28.91 18.64
CA ARG A 201 -45.89 28.02 19.80
C ARG A 201 -44.86 26.91 19.62
N GLY A 202 -44.66 26.40 18.41
CA GLY A 202 -43.73 25.30 18.13
C GLY A 202 -42.31 25.76 17.78
N PHE A 203 -42.15 26.93 17.17
CA PHE A 203 -40.83 27.41 16.74
C PHE A 203 -40.04 28.05 17.90
N LEU A 204 -40.74 28.67 18.86
CA LEU A 204 -40.11 29.19 20.07
C LEU A 204 -39.43 28.09 20.90
N PHE A 205 -40.00 26.88 20.91
CA PHE A 205 -39.43 25.76 21.69
C PHE A 205 -38.25 25.08 21.00
N HIS A 206 -38.13 25.18 19.67
CA HIS A 206 -37.01 24.57 18.94
C HIS A 206 -35.80 25.50 18.82
N TYR A 207 -36.01 26.82 18.74
CA TYR A 207 -34.92 27.78 18.62
C TYR A 207 -34.24 28.15 19.95
N ILE A 208 -34.99 28.13 21.07
CA ILE A 208 -34.40 28.38 22.39
C ILE A 208 -33.44 27.25 22.82
N CYS A 209 -33.61 26.03 22.29
CA CYS A 209 -32.76 24.88 22.64
C CYS A 209 -31.53 24.69 21.75
N LEU A 210 -31.40 25.42 20.62
CA LEU A 210 -30.31 25.18 19.66
C LEU A 210 -29.29 26.30 19.53
N GLY A 211 -29.46 27.45 20.20
CA GLY A 211 -28.40 28.48 20.28
C GLY A 211 -27.82 28.90 18.93
N VAL A 212 -28.63 28.88 17.87
CA VAL A 212 -28.24 29.36 16.54
C VAL A 212 -28.80 30.76 16.40
N ASP A 213 -27.91 31.75 16.49
CA ASP A 213 -28.18 33.11 16.03
C ASP A 213 -28.57 33.08 14.54
N VAL A 214 -29.61 33.82 14.18
CA VAL A 214 -30.02 34.01 12.79
C VAL A 214 -30.03 35.52 12.51
N PRO A 215 -29.51 35.98 11.36
CA PRO A 215 -29.46 37.39 10.97
C PRO A 215 -30.83 38.06 10.81
#